data_AF-F8N8W7-F1
#
_entry.id   AF-F8N8W7-F1
#
_cell.length_a   1.000
_cell.length_b   1.000
_cell.length_c   1.000
_cell.angle_alpha   90.00
_cell.angle_beta   90.00
_cell.angle_gamma   90.00
#
_symmetry.space_group_name_H-M   'P 1'
#
loop_
_entity.id
_entity.type
_entity.pdbx_description
1 polymer ?
#
loop_
_entity_poly.entity_id
_entity_poly.type
_entity_poly.pdbx_seq_one_letter_code
_entity_poly.pdbx_strand_id
1 'polypeptide(L)' 'MSNYKSMVPEYHTDDKGNVWSIAPDGQKTIIKAVLSEEDKQTLAAQINAQTAKIVADEREARQQRIDNNLQYIKEHMK' A
#
# COMPACT_ATOMS: atom_id res chain seq x y z
N MET A 1 -47.69 -15.75 3.07
CA MET A 1 -46.50 -15.06 3.59
C MET A 1 -45.73 -14.50 2.40
N SER A 2 -45.85 -13.20 2.14
CA SER A 2 -45.19 -12.56 0.98
C SER A 2 -43.71 -12.43 1.27
N ASN A 3 -42.87 -13.12 0.49
CA ASN A 3 -41.42 -13.12 0.62
C ASN A 3 -40.87 -11.87 -0.07
N TYR A 4 -41.08 -10.69 0.54
CA TYR A 4 -40.43 -9.45 0.11
C TYR A 4 -38.95 -9.55 0.46
N LYS A 5 -38.17 -10.18 -0.43
CA LYS A 5 -36.71 -10.07 -0.41
C LYS A 5 -36.39 -8.57 -0.40
N SER A 6 -35.74 -8.09 0.66
CA SER A 6 -35.36 -6.70 0.86
C SER A 6 -34.85 -6.08 -0.46
N MET A 7 -35.39 -4.95 -0.90
CA MET A 7 -34.88 -4.20 -2.06
C MET A 7 -33.52 -3.53 -1.78
N VAL A 8 -32.98 -3.73 -0.58
CA VAL A 8 -31.73 -3.14 -0.11
C VAL A 8 -30.69 -4.25 0.08
N PRO A 9 -29.42 -4.03 -0.32
CA PRO A 9 -28.36 -5.00 -0.10
C PRO A 9 -28.17 -5.33 1.38
N GLU A 10 -27.93 -6.61 1.68
CA GLU A 10 -27.64 -7.10 3.02
C GLU A 10 -26.13 -7.12 3.28
N TYR A 11 -25.72 -6.68 4.47
CA TYR A 11 -24.31 -6.62 4.84
C TYR A 11 -23.97 -7.72 5.84
N HIS A 12 -22.92 -8.48 5.53
CA HIS A 12 -22.45 -9.59 6.35
C HIS A 12 -20.98 -9.39 6.71
N THR A 13 -20.64 -9.59 7.97
CA THR A 13 -19.26 -9.64 8.43
C THR A 13 -18.90 -11.09 8.75
N ASP A 14 -17.79 -11.59 8.20
CA ASP A 14 -17.29 -12.93 8.53
C ASP A 14 -16.36 -12.90 9.76
N ASP A 15 -15.96 -14.09 10.25
CA ASP A 15 -15.11 -14.23 11.43
C ASP A 15 -13.72 -13.62 11.27
N LYS A 16 -13.29 -13.38 10.02
CA LYS A 16 -12.03 -12.70 9.69
C LYS A 16 -12.18 -11.18 9.64
N GLY A 17 -13.40 -10.67 9.78
CA GLY A 17 -13.73 -9.25 9.70
C GLY A 17 -13.91 -8.72 8.28
N ASN A 18 -14.00 -9.59 7.27
CA ASN A 18 -14.35 -9.16 5.92
C ASN A 18 -15.82 -8.76 5.87
N VAL A 19 -16.12 -7.69 5.15
CA VAL A 19 -17.48 -7.22 4.96
C VAL A 19 -17.93 -7.50 3.53
N TRP A 20 -19.04 -8.22 3.41
CA TRP A 20 -19.69 -8.57 2.16
C TRP A 20 -21.03 -7.84 2.06
N SER A 21 -21.39 -7.42 0.85
CA SER A 21 -22.75 -7.03 0.50
C SER A 21 -23.35 -8.07 -0.43
N ILE A 22 -24.60 -8.46 -0.16
CA ILE A 22 -25.40 -9.33 -1.01
C ILE A 22 -26.55 -8.49 -1.54
N ALA A 23 -26.54 -8.21 -2.84
CA ALA A 23 -27.61 -7.50 -3.51
C ALA A 23 -28.90 -8.36 -3.58
N PRO A 24 -30.08 -7.75 -3.77
CA PRO A 24 -31.36 -8.48 -3.81
C PRO A 24 -31.42 -9.58 -4.89
N ASP A 25 -30.71 -9.37 -6.01
CA ASP A 25 -30.53 -10.33 -7.10
C ASP A 25 -29.61 -11.51 -6.75
N GLY A 26 -28.98 -11.48 -5.57
CA GLY A 26 -28.06 -12.50 -5.06
C GLY A 26 -26.60 -12.25 -5.40
N GLN A 27 -26.25 -11.15 -6.08
CA GLN A 27 -24.85 -10.83 -6.37
C GLN A 27 -24.11 -10.50 -5.07
N LYS A 28 -22.99 -11.20 -4.82
CA LYS A 28 -22.15 -11.01 -3.65
C LYS A 28 -20.90 -10.20 -4.01
N THR A 29 -20.66 -9.13 -3.25
CA THR A 29 -19.52 -8.22 -3.45
C THR A 29 -18.76 -8.04 -2.14
N ILE A 30 -17.43 -8.09 -2.18
CA ILE A 30 -16.60 -7.73 -1.02
C ILE A 30 -16.47 -6.20 -0.95
N ILE A 31 -16.80 -5.62 0.20
CA ILE A 31 -16.70 -4.16 0.43
C ILE A 31 -15.43 -3.83 1.22
N LYS A 32 -15.06 -4.72 2.14
CA LYS A 32 -13.84 -4.60 2.94
C LYS A 32 -13.21 -5.97 3.05
N ALA A 33 -11.97 -6.08 2.57
CA ALA A 33 -11.12 -7.22 2.82
C ALA A 33 -10.18 -6.91 4.00
N VAL A 34 -10.11 -7.80 4.96
CA VAL A 34 -9.06 -7.81 5.97
C VAL A 34 -7.93 -8.66 5.42
N LEU A 35 -6.75 -8.06 5.28
CA LEU A 35 -5.55 -8.75 4.82
C LEU A 35 -5.19 -9.87 5.78
N SER A 36 -4.74 -11.00 5.22
CA SER A 36 -4.15 -12.07 6.02
C SER A 36 -2.82 -11.61 6.63
N GLU A 37 -2.34 -12.29 7.68
CA GLU A 37 -1.02 -11.99 8.23
C GLU A 37 0.10 -12.18 7.22
N GLU A 38 -0.03 -13.15 6.31
CA GLU A 38 0.92 -13.38 5.22
C GLU A 38 0.94 -12.22 4.21
N ASP A 39 -0.23 -11.71 3.83
CA ASP A 39 -0.33 -10.53 2.95
C ASP A 39 0.29 -9.29 3.60
N LYS A 40 0.04 -9.09 4.90
CA LYS A 40 0.65 -7.99 5.66
C LYS A 40 2.17 -8.09 5.69
N GLN A 41 2.70 -9.29 5.94
CA GLN A 41 4.16 -9.52 5.93
C GLN A 41 4.76 -9.28 4.54
N THR A 42 4.08 -9.73 3.49
CA THR A 42 4.49 -9.52 2.10
C THR A 42 4.55 -8.04 1.75
N LEU A 43 3.50 -7.28 2.09
CA LEU A 43 3.46 -5.83 1.89
C LEU A 43 4.56 -5.12 2.70
N ALA A 44 4.76 -5.50 3.96
CA ALA A 44 5.82 -4.94 4.79
C ALA A 44 7.21 -5.18 4.18
N ALA A 45 7.47 -6.39 3.64
CA ALA A 45 8.72 -6.70 2.96
C ALA A 45 8.92 -5.86 1.69
N GLN A 46 7.87 -5.67 0.89
CA GLN A 46 7.92 -4.83 -0.31
C GLN A 46 8.20 -3.35 0.04
N ILE A 47 7.53 -2.82 1.08
CA ILE A 47 7.76 -1.46 1.57
C ILE A 47 9.21 -1.30 2.01
N ASN A 48 9.71 -2.23 2.84
CA ASN A 48 11.09 -2.17 3.32
C ASN A 48 12.11 -2.23 2.18
N ALA A 49 11.88 -3.06 1.16
CA ALA A 49 12.74 -3.14 -0.01
C ALA A 49 12.76 -1.81 -0.79
N GLN A 50 11.60 -1.18 -0.99
CA GLN A 50 11.49 0.12 -1.64
C GLN A 50 12.17 1.23 -0.82
N THR A 51 11.96 1.25 0.50
CA THR A 51 12.60 2.22 1.38
C THR A 51 14.13 2.09 1.36
N ALA A 52 14.64 0.87 1.40
CA ALA A 52 16.09 0.63 1.31
C ALA A 52 16.68 1.18 0.00
N LYS A 53 15.97 1.00 -1.12
CA LYS A 53 16.37 1.56 -2.41
C LYS A 53 16.40 3.09 -2.39
N ILE A 54 15.33 3.73 -1.92
CA ILE A 54 15.25 5.21 -1.83
C ILE A 54 16.40 5.76 -0.99
N VAL A 55 16.69 5.16 0.16
CA VAL A 55 17.78 5.60 1.03
C VAL A 55 19.15 5.46 0.33
N ALA A 56 19.36 4.39 -0.43
CA ALA A 56 20.59 4.22 -1.21
C ALA A 56 20.72 5.28 -2.30
N ASP A 57 19.66 5.50 -3.08
CA ASP A 57 19.61 6.49 -4.16
C ASP A 57 19.84 7.91 -3.62
N GLU A 58 19.23 8.27 -2.48
CA GLU A 58 19.44 9.57 -1.84
C GLU A 58 20.86 9.76 -1.32
N ARG A 59 21.46 8.69 -0.76
CA ARG A 59 22.87 8.73 -0.31
C ARG A 59 23.81 8.95 -1.48
N GLU A 60 23.60 8.26 -2.59
CA GLU A 60 24.40 8.43 -3.80
C GLU A 60 24.25 9.85 -4.36
N ALA A 61 23.02 10.33 -4.53
CA ALA A 61 22.76 11.68 -5.01
C ALA A 61 23.37 12.75 -4.09
N ARG A 62 23.35 12.53 -2.77
CA ARG A 62 24.02 13.41 -1.80
C ARG A 62 25.53 13.41 -1.98
N GLN A 63 26.14 12.24 -2.16
CA GLN A 63 27.59 12.14 -2.37
C GLN A 63 28.01 12.86 -3.65
N GLN A 64 27.28 12.65 -4.76
CA GLN A 64 27.54 13.34 -6.02
C GLN A 64 27.47 14.87 -5.87
N ARG A 65 26.49 15.40 -5.12
CA ARG A 65 26.42 16.85 -4.82
C ARG A 65 27.62 17.35 -4.04
N ILE A 66 28.08 16.58 -3.04
CA ILE A 66 29.27 16.92 -2.24
C ILE A 66 30.51 16.94 -3.14
N ASP A 67 30.70 15.90 -3.95
CA ASP A 67 31.87 15.78 -4.83
C ASP A 67 31.92 16.92 -5.86
N ASN A 68 30.77 17.26 -6.47
CA ASN A 68 30.65 18.40 -7.37
C ASN A 68 31.00 19.73 -6.69
N ASN A 69 30.50 19.96 -5.48
CA ASN A 69 30.80 21.18 -4.72
C ASN A 69 32.29 21.27 -4.34
N LEU A 70 32.89 20.16 -3.92
CA LEU A 70 34.32 20.10 -3.59
C LEU A 70 35.19 20.37 -4.81
N GLN A 71 34.80 19.84 -5.97
CA GLN A 71 35.49 20.09 -7.23
C GLN A 71 35.42 21.58 -7.62
N TYR A 72 34.22 22.17 -7.55
CA TYR A 72 34.03 23.60 -7.82
C TYR A 72 34.93 24.48 -6.94
N ILE A 73 34.99 24.21 -5.63
CA ILE A 73 35.83 24.95 -4.69
C ILE A 73 37.31 24.82 -5.07
N LYS A 74 37.79 23.61 -5.39
CA LYS A 74 39.20 23.40 -5.80
C LYS A 74 39.57 24.19 -7.06
N GLU A 75 38.64 24.32 -8.00
CA GLU A 75 38.87 25.03 -9.25
C GLU A 75 38.88 26.56 -9.08
N HIS A 76 38.10 27.08 -8.13
CA HIS A 76 37.89 28.53 -7.94
C HIS A 76 38.68 29.14 -6.76
N MET A 77 39.42 28.31 -6.02
CA MET A 77 40.36 28.76 -4.98
C MET A 77 41.83 28.80 -5.44
N LYS A 78 42.07 28.64 -6.75
CA LYS A 78 43.36 28.97 -7.38
C LYS A 78 43.41 30.43 -7.79
#